data_AF-A0A126V1W9-F1
#
_entry.id   AF-A0A126V1W9-F1
#
_cell.length_a   1.000
_cell.length_b   1.000
_cell.length_c   1.000
_cell.angle_alpha   90.00
_cell.angle_beta   90.00
_cell.angle_gamma   90.00
#
_symmetry.space_group_name_H-M   'P 1'
#
loop_
_entity.id
_entity.type
_entity.pdbx_description
1 polymer ?
#
loop_
_entity_poly.entity_id
_entity_poly.type
_entity_poly.pdbx_seq_one_letter_code
_entity_poly.pdbx_strand_id
1 'polypeptide(L)'
;MRPQVEWMNSAWWQWGLWEEFPYQKDFSAWFPAAREGCNWLKRLKNLREIDQISALNVALANGNVVAQFFEAIGCDAPADAAEIENRSLDISAIKFLLNNRGLRKDIHDSKAALILAKLKVENSEKPWCLSANQVQSIIRHHLQHNKALLEFLDKDQAERMRADPHWWQADSYQTARVHKVGAPDFLHEDDAQSAFYRTELRKRGFKMRASV
;
A
#
# COMPACT_ATOMS: atom_id res chain seq x y z
N MET A 1 4.50 3.06 -11.55
CA MET A 1 5.42 3.17 -10.38
C MET A 1 4.91 4.24 -9.42
N ARG A 2 5.19 4.13 -8.12
CA ARG A 2 4.82 5.15 -7.12
C ARG A 2 6.01 5.44 -6.19
N PRO A 3 6.03 6.56 -5.44
CA PRO A 3 7.11 6.85 -4.49
C PRO A 3 7.39 5.66 -3.56
N GLN A 4 8.67 5.35 -3.32
CA GLN A 4 9.06 4.16 -2.55
C GLN A 4 8.51 4.19 -1.12
N VAL A 5 8.49 5.36 -0.48
CA VAL A 5 7.98 5.53 0.88
C VAL A 5 6.50 5.13 0.95
N GLU A 6 5.67 5.66 0.04
CA GLU A 6 4.26 5.29 -0.03
C GLU A 6 4.07 3.82 -0.37
N TRP A 7 4.90 3.30 -1.27
CA TRP A 7 4.85 1.90 -1.64
C TRP A 7 5.13 0.99 -0.45
N MET A 8 6.19 1.28 0.30
CA MET A 8 6.57 0.51 1.47
C MET A 8 5.51 0.60 2.56
N ASN A 9 4.97 1.78 2.83
CA ASN A 9 3.89 1.92 3.81
C ASN A 9 2.68 1.05 3.42
N SER A 10 2.22 1.16 2.17
CA SER A 10 1.10 0.35 1.67
C SER A 10 1.41 -1.15 1.68
N ALA A 11 2.61 -1.56 1.28
CA ALA A 11 3.02 -2.96 1.24
C ALA A 11 3.08 -3.60 2.63
N TRP A 12 3.51 -2.85 3.65
CA TRP A 12 3.51 -3.34 5.03
C TRP A 12 2.09 -3.68 5.50
N TRP A 13 1.14 -2.76 5.34
CA TRP A 13 -0.24 -2.96 5.80
C TRP A 13 -1.01 -3.99 4.97
N GLN A 14 -0.66 -4.18 3.70
CA GLN A 14 -1.30 -5.16 2.83
C GLN A 14 -0.70 -6.56 2.96
N TRP A 15 0.61 -6.67 3.15
CA TRP A 15 1.32 -7.95 3.11
C TRP A 15 2.17 -8.18 4.35
N GLY A 16 3.11 -7.29 4.66
CA GLY A 16 4.10 -7.51 5.72
C GLY A 16 3.51 -7.83 7.10
N LEU A 17 2.41 -7.15 7.47
CA LEU A 17 1.69 -7.40 8.72
C LEU A 17 1.04 -8.81 8.79
N TRP A 18 0.79 -9.44 7.64
CA TRP A 18 0.01 -10.67 7.54
C TRP A 18 0.85 -11.89 7.14
N GLU A 19 2.12 -11.73 6.79
CA GLU A 19 3.03 -12.84 6.48
C GLU A 19 3.20 -13.76 7.69
N GLU A 20 3.25 -15.08 7.47
CA GLU A 20 3.62 -16.03 8.52
C GLU A 20 5.09 -15.89 8.93
N PHE A 21 5.40 -16.35 10.14
CA PHE A 21 6.71 -16.23 10.80
C PHE A 21 7.89 -16.51 9.84
N PRO A 22 9.00 -15.74 9.92
CA PRO A 22 9.41 -14.87 11.02
C PRO A 22 8.92 -13.41 10.96
N TYR A 23 8.25 -12.99 9.89
CA TYR A 23 7.96 -11.56 9.65
C TYR A 23 6.68 -11.02 10.30
N GLN A 24 5.89 -11.90 10.93
CA GLN A 24 4.61 -11.55 11.51
C GLN A 24 4.69 -10.53 12.68
N LYS A 25 5.90 -10.19 13.16
CA LYS A 25 6.10 -9.25 14.29
C LYS A 25 7.31 -8.33 14.20
N ASP A 26 8.17 -8.47 13.19
CA ASP A 26 9.41 -7.70 13.14
C ASP A 26 9.50 -6.80 11.90
N PHE A 27 8.96 -5.59 12.06
CA PHE A 27 9.12 -4.53 11.07
C PHE A 27 10.60 -4.24 10.75
N SER A 28 11.51 -4.45 11.71
CA SER A 28 12.94 -4.22 11.51
C SER A 28 13.58 -5.25 10.60
N ALA A 29 13.08 -6.49 10.57
CA ALA A 29 13.51 -7.53 9.63
C ALA A 29 12.88 -7.34 8.24
N TRP A 30 11.61 -6.90 8.19
CA TRP A 30 10.91 -6.65 6.93
C TRP A 30 11.45 -5.43 6.18
N PHE A 31 11.75 -4.35 6.89
CA PHE A 31 12.10 -3.06 6.30
C PHE A 31 13.30 -3.10 5.33
N PRO A 32 14.46 -3.71 5.67
CA PRO A 32 15.59 -3.78 4.75
C PRO A 32 15.24 -4.54 3.46
N ALA A 33 14.56 -5.68 3.57
CA ALA A 33 14.15 -6.48 2.43
C ALA A 33 13.17 -5.72 1.53
N ALA A 34 12.19 -5.03 2.12
CA ALA A 34 11.23 -4.22 1.38
C ALA A 34 11.88 -3.01 0.70
N ARG A 35 12.87 -2.36 1.34
CA ARG A 35 13.62 -1.24 0.76
C ARG A 35 14.42 -1.67 -0.47
N GLU A 36 15.11 -2.79 -0.40
CA GLU A 36 15.81 -3.32 -1.59
C GLU A 36 14.81 -3.77 -2.67
N GLY A 37 13.70 -4.36 -2.25
CA GLY A 37 12.63 -4.83 -3.12
C GLY A 37 11.95 -3.71 -3.92
N CYS A 38 11.92 -2.47 -3.42
CA CYS A 38 11.31 -1.32 -4.10
C CYS A 38 12.31 -0.51 -4.97
N ASN A 39 13.46 -1.09 -5.33
CA ASN A 39 14.35 -0.53 -6.33
C ASN A 39 13.76 -0.69 -7.75
N TRP A 40 12.94 0.28 -8.17
CA TRP A 40 12.31 0.27 -9.49
C TRP A 40 13.32 0.25 -10.63
N LEU A 41 14.43 0.99 -10.52
CA LEU A 41 15.44 1.06 -11.57
C LEU A 41 16.02 -0.32 -11.87
N LYS A 42 16.39 -1.06 -10.82
CA LYS A 42 16.91 -2.43 -10.95
C LYS A 42 15.88 -3.32 -11.67
N ARG A 43 14.61 -3.25 -11.28
CA ARG A 43 13.54 -4.04 -11.92
C ARG A 43 13.37 -3.69 -13.41
N LEU A 44 13.35 -2.40 -13.75
CA LEU A 44 13.18 -1.96 -15.14
C LEU A 44 14.39 -2.30 -16.02
N LYS A 45 15.62 -2.19 -15.49
CA LYS A 45 16.83 -2.63 -16.19
C LYS A 45 16.76 -4.13 -16.51
N ASN A 46 16.43 -4.95 -15.50
CA ASN A 46 16.28 -6.39 -15.69
C ASN A 46 15.20 -6.72 -16.74
N LEU A 47 14.07 -6.00 -16.76
CA LEU A 47 13.04 -6.20 -17.78
C LEU A 47 13.52 -5.81 -19.18
N ARG A 48 14.30 -4.74 -19.31
CA ARG A 48 14.85 -4.28 -20.60
C ARG A 48 15.87 -5.25 -21.20
N GLU A 49 16.48 -6.10 -20.38
CA GLU A 49 17.44 -7.13 -20.78
C GLU A 49 16.77 -8.42 -21.29
N ILE A 50 15.43 -8.54 -21.22
CA ILE A 50 14.71 -9.72 -21.70
C ILE A 50 14.40 -9.56 -23.19
N ASP A 51 15.06 -10.35 -24.03
CA ASP A 51 14.94 -10.28 -25.51
C ASP A 51 13.50 -10.46 -26.03
N GLN A 52 12.63 -11.14 -25.29
CA GLN A 52 11.23 -11.35 -25.66
C GLN A 52 10.34 -10.12 -25.41
N ILE A 53 10.83 -9.09 -24.70
CA ILE A 53 10.10 -7.86 -24.44
C ILE A 53 10.42 -6.86 -25.56
N SER A 54 9.49 -6.74 -26.53
CA SER A 54 9.63 -5.81 -27.65
C SER A 54 9.39 -4.35 -27.28
N ALA A 55 8.63 -4.10 -26.22
CA ALA A 55 8.32 -2.76 -25.72
C ALA A 55 8.08 -2.79 -24.20
N LEU A 56 8.59 -1.76 -23.52
CA LEU A 56 8.41 -1.54 -22.08
C LEU A 56 7.85 -0.15 -21.85
N ASN A 57 6.55 -0.07 -21.57
CA ASN A 57 5.87 1.17 -21.19
C ASN A 57 5.87 1.32 -19.67
N VAL A 58 6.34 2.47 -19.18
CA VAL A 58 6.43 2.76 -17.75
C VAL A 58 5.69 4.05 -17.46
N ALA A 59 4.73 4.00 -16.53
CA ALA A 59 3.96 5.16 -16.10
C ALA A 59 4.00 5.31 -14.57
N LEU A 60 3.75 6.52 -14.08
CA LEU A 60 3.47 6.76 -12.67
C LEU A 60 2.07 6.27 -12.32
N ALA A 61 1.93 5.58 -11.19
CA ALA A 61 0.67 5.07 -10.68
C ALA A 61 -0.04 6.15 -9.83
N ASN A 62 -0.24 7.32 -10.42
CA ASN A 62 -0.95 8.43 -9.80
C ASN A 62 -2.34 8.57 -10.42
N GLY A 63 -3.39 8.40 -9.61
CA GLY A 63 -4.77 8.42 -10.07
C GLY A 63 -5.30 7.05 -10.52
N ASN A 64 -6.12 7.03 -11.57
CA ASN A 64 -6.79 5.82 -12.02
C ASN A 64 -5.88 4.94 -12.89
N VAL A 65 -5.20 3.99 -12.25
CA VAL A 65 -4.30 3.04 -12.92
C VAL A 65 -5.01 2.13 -13.93
N VAL A 66 -6.32 1.90 -13.77
CA VAL A 66 -7.10 1.09 -14.73
C VAL A 66 -7.29 1.88 -16.01
N ALA A 67 -7.72 3.15 -15.92
CA ALA A 67 -7.85 4.02 -17.08
C ALA A 67 -6.52 4.18 -17.83
N GLN A 68 -5.41 4.40 -17.11
CA GLN A 68 -4.06 4.47 -17.68
C GLN A 68 -3.64 3.19 -18.41
N PHE A 69 -4.03 2.03 -17.88
CA PHE A 69 -3.75 0.75 -18.53
C PHE A 69 -4.49 0.63 -19.86
N PHE A 70 -5.78 0.96 -19.90
CA PHE A 70 -6.60 0.92 -21.12
C PHE A 70 -6.06 1.88 -22.19
N GLU A 71 -5.71 3.10 -21.80
CA GLU A 71 -5.04 4.08 -22.67
C GLU A 71 -3.74 3.51 -23.27
N ALA A 72 -2.90 2.89 -22.43
CA ALA A 72 -1.61 2.35 -22.86
C ALA A 72 -1.73 1.17 -23.86
N ILE A 73 -2.84 0.44 -23.85
CA ILE A 73 -3.11 -0.64 -24.82
C ILE A 73 -3.99 -0.18 -25.99
N GLY A 74 -4.34 1.10 -26.06
CA GLY A 74 -5.15 1.68 -27.15
C GLY A 74 -6.62 1.26 -27.10
N CYS A 75 -7.18 1.06 -25.91
CA CYS A 75 -8.59 0.70 -25.72
C CYS A 75 -9.30 1.75 -24.86
N ASP A 76 -10.62 1.88 -25.06
CA ASP A 76 -11.45 2.69 -24.18
C ASP A 76 -11.61 2.00 -22.82
N ALA A 77 -11.44 2.77 -21.75
CA ALA A 77 -11.72 2.28 -20.41
C ALA A 77 -13.23 2.06 -20.24
N PRO A 78 -13.67 1.01 -19.51
CA PRO A 78 -15.06 0.86 -19.11
C PRO A 78 -15.60 2.11 -18.41
N ALA A 79 -16.88 2.42 -18.60
CA ALA A 79 -17.49 3.63 -18.03
C ALA A 79 -17.38 3.71 -16.50
N ASP A 80 -17.39 2.55 -15.84
CA ASP A 80 -17.23 2.39 -14.38
C ASP A 80 -15.76 2.34 -13.93
N ALA A 81 -14.79 2.32 -14.85
CA ALA A 81 -13.38 2.30 -14.50
C ALA A 81 -12.99 3.50 -13.62
N ALA A 82 -13.66 4.65 -13.81
CA ALA A 82 -13.49 5.85 -13.00
C ALA A 82 -14.01 5.73 -11.56
N GLU A 83 -14.94 4.81 -11.30
CA GLU A 83 -15.64 4.70 -10.01
C GLU A 83 -14.95 3.72 -9.03
N ILE A 84 -14.03 2.89 -9.52
CA ILE A 84 -13.37 1.86 -8.71
C ILE A 84 -12.14 2.46 -8.02
N GLU A 85 -12.37 3.02 -6.83
CA GLU A 85 -11.29 3.51 -5.97
C GLU A 85 -10.69 2.35 -5.15
N ASN A 86 -9.42 2.02 -5.37
CA ASN A 86 -8.71 1.03 -4.56
C ASN A 86 -8.34 1.63 -3.21
N ARG A 87 -9.24 1.46 -2.24
CA ARG A 87 -9.04 1.93 -0.87
C ARG A 87 -8.23 0.93 -0.07
N SER A 88 -7.21 1.43 0.63
CA SER A 88 -6.55 0.65 1.66
C SER A 88 -7.43 0.56 2.90
N LEU A 89 -7.21 -0.46 3.72
CA LEU A 89 -7.82 -0.52 5.04
C LEU A 89 -7.40 0.69 5.86
N ASP A 90 -8.34 1.23 6.63
CA ASP A 90 -8.03 2.17 7.70
C ASP A 90 -7.47 1.45 8.93
N ILE A 91 -6.95 2.23 9.88
CA ILE A 91 -6.35 1.66 11.08
C ILE A 91 -7.35 0.87 11.93
N SER A 92 -8.60 1.29 11.99
CA SER A 92 -9.64 0.64 12.80
C SER A 92 -9.99 -0.74 12.23
N ALA A 93 -10.09 -0.87 10.91
CA ALA A 93 -10.30 -2.13 10.23
C ALA A 93 -9.10 -3.07 10.38
N ILE A 94 -7.88 -2.53 10.37
CA ILE A 94 -6.66 -3.31 10.65
C ILE A 94 -6.71 -3.88 12.07
N LYS A 95 -6.97 -3.03 13.08
CA LYS A 95 -7.10 -3.46 14.49
C LYS A 95 -8.16 -4.54 14.65
N PHE A 96 -9.32 -4.31 14.05
CA PHE A 96 -10.43 -5.26 14.03
C PHE A 96 -10.02 -6.63 13.49
N LEU A 97 -9.34 -6.67 12.33
CA LEU A 97 -8.87 -7.92 11.74
C LEU A 97 -7.77 -8.58 12.59
N LEU A 98 -6.92 -7.80 13.27
CA LEU A 98 -5.89 -8.33 14.16
C LEU A 98 -6.46 -8.99 15.42
N ASN A 99 -7.52 -8.43 16.02
CA ASN A 99 -8.20 -9.07 17.15
C ASN A 99 -9.13 -10.22 16.72
N ASN A 100 -9.48 -10.29 15.43
CA ASN A 100 -10.31 -11.33 14.85
C ASN A 100 -9.54 -12.09 13.77
N ARG A 101 -8.32 -12.59 14.07
CA ARG A 101 -7.42 -13.27 13.09
C ARG A 101 -8.07 -14.40 12.28
N GLY A 102 -9.16 -15.00 12.75
CA GLY A 102 -9.94 -15.95 11.97
C GLY A 102 -10.56 -15.38 10.69
N LEU A 103 -10.65 -14.05 10.56
CA LEU A 103 -11.12 -13.32 9.37
C LEU A 103 -10.02 -13.00 8.36
N ARG A 104 -8.76 -13.03 8.80
CA ARG A 104 -7.58 -12.80 7.98
C ARG A 104 -6.39 -13.49 8.62
N LYS A 105 -6.19 -14.75 8.23
CA LYS A 105 -5.13 -15.58 8.81
C LYS A 105 -3.76 -15.23 8.27
N ASP A 106 -3.67 -14.94 6.98
CA ASP A 106 -2.42 -14.71 6.25
C ASP A 106 -2.59 -13.68 5.12
N ILE A 107 -1.59 -13.60 4.22
CA ILE A 107 -1.59 -12.71 3.05
C ILE A 107 -2.62 -13.11 1.97
N HIS A 108 -3.02 -14.37 1.92
CA HIS A 108 -3.94 -14.93 0.92
C HIS A 108 -5.40 -14.89 1.40
N ASP A 109 -5.65 -14.94 2.71
CA ASP A 109 -6.99 -14.85 3.32
C ASP A 109 -7.48 -13.39 3.45
N SER A 110 -7.62 -12.70 2.32
CA SER A 110 -7.90 -11.26 2.27
C SER A 110 -9.40 -10.90 2.09
N LYS A 111 -10.30 -11.88 2.05
CA LYS A 111 -11.71 -11.64 1.68
C LYS A 111 -12.41 -10.65 2.62
N ALA A 112 -12.25 -10.82 3.93
CA ALA A 112 -12.84 -9.88 4.90
C ALA A 112 -12.22 -8.48 4.76
N ALA A 113 -10.90 -8.40 4.58
CA ALA A 113 -10.20 -7.13 4.36
C ALA A 113 -10.72 -6.38 3.12
N LEU A 114 -10.92 -7.07 2.00
CA LEU A 114 -11.45 -6.46 0.77
C LEU A 114 -12.88 -5.92 0.96
N ILE A 115 -13.70 -6.57 1.78
CA ILE A 115 -15.04 -6.06 2.13
C ILE A 115 -14.92 -4.81 2.99
N LEU A 116 -14.12 -4.87 4.06
CA LEU A 116 -13.97 -3.76 4.99
C LEU A 116 -13.40 -2.51 4.30
N ALA A 117 -12.44 -2.68 3.38
CA ALA A 117 -11.86 -1.59 2.60
C ALA A 117 -12.89 -0.82 1.74
N LYS A 118 -14.03 -1.44 1.41
CA LYS A 118 -15.12 -0.81 0.65
C LYS A 118 -16.12 -0.08 1.53
N LEU A 119 -16.11 -0.31 2.85
CA LEU A 119 -17.02 0.36 3.76
C LEU A 119 -16.55 1.79 3.98
N LYS A 120 -17.47 2.76 3.88
CA LYS A 120 -17.19 4.14 4.28
C LYS A 120 -17.32 4.22 5.79
N VAL A 121 -16.22 4.55 6.45
CA VAL A 121 -16.15 4.74 7.89
C VAL A 121 -15.75 6.18 8.15
N GLU A 122 -16.60 6.90 8.88
CA GLU A 122 -16.32 8.26 9.32
C GLU A 122 -15.13 8.26 10.28
N ASN A 123 -14.29 9.29 10.22
CA ASN A 123 -13.09 9.45 11.06
C ASN A 123 -12.05 8.32 10.94
N SER A 124 -11.98 7.66 9.79
CA SER A 124 -10.99 6.62 9.51
C SER A 124 -9.59 7.21 9.27
N GLU A 125 -8.62 6.82 10.10
CA GLU A 125 -7.23 7.25 9.97
C GLU A 125 -6.46 6.34 9.00
N LYS A 126 -5.74 6.94 8.04
CA LYS A 126 -4.84 6.19 7.13
C LYS A 126 -3.69 5.59 7.93
N PRO A 127 -3.44 4.27 7.83
CA PRO A 127 -2.39 3.64 8.60
C PRO A 127 -1.01 4.04 8.07
N TRP A 128 -0.07 4.28 8.99
CA TRP A 128 1.31 4.65 8.67
C TRP A 128 2.33 3.92 9.55
N CYS A 129 3.35 3.30 8.99
CA CYS A 129 4.31 2.46 9.74
C CYS A 129 5.76 2.98 9.73
N LEU A 130 6.09 4.01 8.96
CA LEU A 130 7.46 4.48 8.75
C LEU A 130 7.79 5.66 9.65
N SER A 131 8.83 5.51 10.49
CA SER A 131 9.40 6.65 11.23
C SER A 131 10.08 7.67 10.30
N ALA A 132 10.25 8.90 10.75
CA ALA A 132 10.95 9.96 10.00
C ALA A 132 12.37 9.53 9.55
N ASN A 133 13.11 8.85 10.42
CA ASN A 133 14.45 8.33 10.09
C ASN A 133 14.39 7.28 8.97
N GLN A 134 13.36 6.43 8.96
CA GLN A 134 13.17 5.42 7.91
C GLN A 134 12.77 6.07 6.59
N VAL A 135 11.87 7.05 6.61
CA VAL A 135 11.51 7.86 5.43
C VAL A 135 12.77 8.48 4.83
N GLN A 136 13.58 9.15 5.66
CA GLN A 136 14.82 9.77 5.23
C GLN A 136 15.81 8.74 4.66
N SER A 137 15.90 7.56 5.29
CA SER A 137 16.72 6.45 4.79
C SER A 137 16.28 5.98 3.41
N ILE A 138 14.97 5.79 3.18
CA ILE A 138 14.42 5.37 1.88
C ILE A 138 14.73 6.42 0.81
N ILE A 139 14.41 7.70 1.06
CA ILE A 139 14.62 8.78 0.10
C ILE A 139 16.10 8.87 -0.29
N ARG A 140 17.01 8.88 0.69
CA ARG A 140 18.46 8.93 0.43
C ARG A 140 18.94 7.71 -0.35
N HIS A 141 18.49 6.51 0.02
CA HIS A 141 18.90 5.26 -0.61
C HIS A 141 18.47 5.18 -2.09
N HIS A 142 17.28 5.69 -2.43
CA HIS A 142 16.76 5.63 -3.81
C HIS A 142 17.01 6.89 -4.63
N LEU A 143 17.63 7.96 -4.08
CA LEU A 143 17.71 9.25 -4.76
C LEU A 143 18.34 9.17 -6.16
N GLN A 144 19.50 8.53 -6.28
CA GLN A 144 20.18 8.40 -7.58
C GLN A 144 19.43 7.46 -8.52
N HIS A 145 18.82 6.40 -7.96
CA HIS A 145 17.96 5.50 -8.74
C HIS A 145 16.75 6.24 -9.30
N ASN A 146 16.11 7.10 -8.51
CA ASN A 146 14.97 7.91 -8.92
C ASN A 146 15.32 8.91 -10.02
N LYS A 147 16.53 9.49 -10.00
CA LYS A 147 16.99 10.34 -11.09
C LYS A 147 17.12 9.56 -12.41
N ALA A 148 17.71 8.36 -12.34
CA ALA A 148 17.84 7.50 -13.52
C ALA A 148 16.48 6.93 -14.01
N LEU A 149 15.47 6.81 -13.13
CA LEU A 149 14.11 6.41 -13.53
C LEU A 149 13.46 7.40 -14.50
N LEU A 150 13.86 8.67 -14.50
CA LEU A 150 13.31 9.67 -15.40
C LEU A 150 13.57 9.33 -16.88
N GLU A 151 14.61 8.54 -17.17
CA GLU A 151 14.94 8.07 -18.53
C GLU A 151 14.02 6.96 -19.03
N PHE A 152 13.22 6.36 -18.14
CA PHE A 152 12.24 5.33 -18.47
C PHE A 152 10.83 5.89 -18.65
N LEU A 153 10.62 7.16 -18.35
CA LEU A 153 9.33 7.84 -18.43
C LEU A 153 9.26 8.68 -19.69
N ASP A 154 8.05 8.84 -20.24
CA ASP A 154 7.81 9.89 -21.21
C ASP A 154 8.00 11.28 -20.57
N LYS A 155 8.01 12.32 -21.42
CA LYS A 155 8.29 13.68 -20.98
C LYS A 155 7.33 14.16 -19.88
N ASP A 156 6.03 13.92 -20.06
CA ASP A 156 4.99 14.41 -19.17
C ASP A 156 5.04 13.69 -17.82
N GLN A 157 5.22 12.38 -17.82
CA GLN A 157 5.41 11.56 -16.62
C GLN A 157 6.69 11.95 -15.88
N ALA A 158 7.79 12.20 -16.61
CA ALA A 158 9.05 12.64 -16.02
C ALA A 158 8.91 14.02 -15.35
N GLU A 159 8.20 14.96 -15.98
CA GLU A 159 7.89 16.27 -15.39
C GLU A 159 7.03 16.15 -14.13
N ARG A 160 5.99 15.31 -14.16
CA ARG A 160 5.16 15.00 -12.98
C ARG A 160 5.97 14.40 -11.84
N MET A 161 6.88 13.47 -12.13
CA MET A 161 7.77 12.88 -11.13
C MET A 161 8.70 13.94 -10.52
N ARG A 162 9.29 14.82 -11.34
CA ARG A 162 10.16 15.91 -10.84
C ARG A 162 9.41 16.90 -9.95
N ALA A 163 8.16 17.21 -10.28
CA ALA A 163 7.33 18.14 -9.54
C ALA A 163 6.78 17.56 -8.22
N ASP A 164 6.71 16.24 -8.09
CA ASP A 164 6.16 15.57 -6.91
C ASP A 164 7.22 15.41 -5.79
N PRO A 165 7.13 16.17 -4.68
CA PRO A 165 8.16 16.17 -3.64
C PRO A 165 8.26 14.83 -2.90
N HIS A 166 7.23 13.97 -2.96
CA HIS A 166 7.23 12.64 -2.35
C HIS A 166 8.33 11.71 -2.90
N TRP A 167 8.87 11.99 -4.09
CA TRP A 167 10.02 11.24 -4.65
C TRP A 167 11.38 11.71 -4.12
N TRP A 168 11.46 12.91 -3.55
CA TRP A 168 12.71 13.64 -3.37
C TRP A 168 12.94 14.15 -1.95
N GLN A 169 11.86 14.44 -1.21
CA GLN A 169 11.91 15.15 0.06
C GLN A 169 11.26 14.31 1.15
N ALA A 170 12.01 14.03 2.21
CA ALA A 170 11.47 13.32 3.37
C ALA A 170 10.39 14.14 4.09
N ASP A 171 10.47 15.47 4.01
CA ASP A 171 9.60 16.39 4.74
C ASP A 171 8.14 16.35 4.27
N SER A 172 7.91 15.86 3.04
CA SER A 172 6.57 15.61 2.50
C SER A 172 5.76 14.60 3.31
N TYR A 173 6.39 13.86 4.23
CA TYR A 173 5.75 12.83 5.05
C TYR A 173 5.65 13.18 6.55
N GLN A 174 6.01 14.39 6.97
CA GLN A 174 6.11 14.74 8.41
C GLN A 174 4.78 14.71 9.17
N THR A 175 3.65 14.87 8.48
CA THR A 175 2.31 14.88 9.11
C THR A 175 1.78 13.48 9.41
N ALA A 176 2.45 12.43 8.95
CA ALA A 176 1.97 11.06 9.12
C ALA A 176 2.17 10.56 10.56
N ARG A 177 1.08 10.12 11.19
CA ARG A 177 1.12 9.54 12.53
C ARG A 177 1.56 8.08 12.47
N VAL A 178 2.72 7.78 13.07
CA VAL A 178 3.28 6.41 13.07
C VAL A 178 2.51 5.50 14.02
N HIS A 179 2.04 4.38 13.49
CA HIS A 179 1.39 3.28 14.19
C HIS A 179 2.37 2.12 14.37
N LYS A 180 2.55 1.70 15.63
CA LYS A 180 3.43 0.58 15.98
C LYS A 180 2.60 -0.63 16.37
N VAL A 181 2.58 -1.64 15.49
CA VAL A 181 1.95 -2.93 15.77
C VAL A 181 2.67 -3.57 16.96
N GLY A 182 1.94 -3.92 18.01
CA GLY A 182 2.49 -4.48 19.25
C GLY A 182 2.76 -3.46 20.36
N ALA A 183 2.52 -2.16 20.13
CA ALA A 183 2.40 -1.22 21.26
C ALA A 183 1.19 -1.59 22.13
N PRO A 184 1.22 -1.38 23.46
CA PRO A 184 0.17 -1.81 24.38
C PRO A 184 -1.24 -1.40 23.95
N ASP A 185 -1.39 -0.16 23.47
CA ASP A 185 -2.70 0.40 23.11
C ASP A 185 -3.06 0.23 21.63
N PHE A 186 -2.19 -0.43 20.84
CA PHE A 186 -2.42 -0.54 19.40
C PHE A 186 -3.69 -1.33 19.10
N LEU A 187 -3.93 -2.42 19.83
CA LEU A 187 -5.07 -3.31 19.61
C LEU A 187 -6.36 -2.81 20.25
N HIS A 188 -6.35 -1.66 20.94
CA HIS A 188 -7.57 -1.07 21.46
C HIS A 188 -8.51 -0.69 20.31
N GLU A 189 -9.66 -1.36 20.28
CA GLU A 189 -10.74 -1.15 19.33
C GLU A 189 -11.68 -0.03 19.81
N ASP A 190 -12.31 0.64 18.86
CA ASP A 190 -13.53 1.38 19.14
C ASP A 190 -14.70 0.38 19.09
N ASP A 191 -15.46 0.28 20.19
CA ASP A 191 -16.53 -0.71 20.33
C ASP A 191 -17.66 -0.51 19.30
N ALA A 192 -18.03 0.74 19.01
CA ALA A 192 -19.07 1.06 18.06
C ALA A 192 -18.62 0.70 16.63
N GLN A 193 -17.39 1.04 16.27
CA GLN A 193 -16.81 0.71 14.97
C GLN A 193 -16.68 -0.80 14.77
N SER A 194 -16.27 -1.51 15.82
CA SER A 194 -16.10 -2.96 15.79
C SER A 194 -17.45 -3.68 15.70
N ALA A 195 -18.48 -3.17 16.38
CA ALA A 195 -19.85 -3.64 16.24
C ALA A 195 -20.39 -3.44 14.81
N PHE A 196 -20.09 -2.29 14.19
CA PHE A 196 -20.41 -2.02 12.79
C PHE A 196 -19.75 -3.04 11.84
N TYR A 197 -18.44 -3.28 11.98
CA TYR A 197 -17.72 -4.27 11.17
C TYR A 197 -18.27 -5.69 11.33
N ARG A 198 -18.57 -6.12 12.56
CA ARG A 198 -19.20 -7.43 12.83
C ARG A 198 -20.54 -7.55 12.10
N THR A 199 -21.35 -6.50 12.14
CA THR A 199 -22.67 -6.46 11.49
C THR A 199 -22.53 -6.59 9.96
N GLU A 200 -21.64 -5.80 9.35
CA GLU A 200 -21.43 -5.82 7.90
C GLU A 200 -20.84 -7.15 7.39
N LEU A 201 -19.95 -7.79 8.15
CA LEU A 201 -19.41 -9.09 7.79
C LEU A 201 -20.43 -10.22 7.97
N ARG A 202 -21.26 -10.20 9.03
CA ARG A 202 -22.35 -11.18 9.21
C ARG A 202 -23.36 -11.15 8.07
N LYS A 203 -23.75 -9.97 7.60
CA LYS A 203 -24.63 -9.80 6.41
C LYS A 203 -24.06 -10.49 5.16
N ARG A 204 -22.74 -10.69 5.10
CA ARG A 204 -22.01 -11.31 3.98
C ARG A 204 -21.58 -12.75 4.28
N GLY A 205 -22.16 -13.38 5.30
CA GLY A 205 -22.01 -14.80 5.61
C GLY A 205 -20.78 -15.18 6.45
N PHE A 206 -20.06 -14.20 7.02
CA PHE A 206 -18.95 -14.51 7.92
C PHE A 206 -19.47 -14.95 9.29
N LYS A 207 -18.96 -16.10 9.77
CA LYS A 207 -19.23 -16.59 11.13
C LYS A 207 -18.38 -15.79 12.11
N MET A 208 -19.02 -15.01 12.96
CA MET A 208 -18.38 -14.21 14.00
C MET A 208 -18.74 -14.75 15.37
N ARG A 209 -17.76 -14.93 16.26
CA ARG A 209 -18.06 -15.18 17.69
C ARG A 209 -18.90 -14.02 18.23
N ALA A 210 -19.88 -14.31 19.07
CA ALA A 210 -20.56 -13.28 19.84
C ALA A 210 -19.52 -12.58 20.73
N SER A 211 -19.61 -11.26 20.86
CA SER A 211 -18.84 -10.53 21.85
C SER A 211 -19.21 -11.08 23.23
N VAL A 212 -18.19 -11.45 24.03
CA VAL A 212 -18.37 -11.80 25.44
C VAL A 212 -18.60 -10.53 26.23
#